data_AF-A0A8H2VVA0-F1
#
_entry.id   AF-A0A8H2VVA0-F1
#
_cell.length_a   1.000
_cell.length_b   1.000
_cell.length_c   1.000
_cell.angle_alpha   90.00
_cell.angle_beta   90.00
_cell.angle_gamma   90.00
#
_symmetry.space_group_name_H-M   'P 1'
#
loop_
_entity.id
_entity.type
_entity.pdbx_description
1 polymer ?
#
loop_
_entity_poly.entity_id
_entity_poly.type
_entity_poly.pdbx_seq_one_letter_code
_entity_poly.pdbx_strand_id
1 'polypeptide(L)'
;MAPQSSEDWVVEMANGRMPESLAEIEEMTKQMNSMGLKGAYNPANVYPGSPFTPTSKPEPEERWIKKSRKKQRELLLKAWPNMSANHRPDLEAYREECTERMLTGLSKFQEAYKWSYINQQDLSSRSLIIFIKSRAQHPPSAFARADVNATHLGTVTHFIPEPAFLPFHTLFLDGDKIETHGRLVSWEEDDAAADLMFTERQFSPGDGLKAFELQEKIYPFLIKCCELILHDFVTSGALLDGNISTGITPEPLATPDLAPPAVTEILPSLATISAEAPYRLPANINFERRRDIFAARLSAAEDYLEHRNDALLDTYGKPHPTGPHTHDFWERVVRNVIGDGYTNYETWFLLYRQSALLCTLKEKYKNEISYDKQLPKEYIIALLKFKEHLKISSEAPIHYLQNIQSSPPFRHHFTRAPQAPGTIDMHIMPKNEDSPFFHKPWGLLLILWDREQRDLFRLSNVIDAFEQLMQDPEESKNISSYIADRFSDLAILSRALYEVDNYQPWAATFDDEYIVSKFPTTRRGSSSQDCSPTMTLYFFCETKSDIQIMFGTFEFILKVHMKFASLDYRTP
;
A
#
# COMPACT_ATOMS: atom_id res chain seq x y z
N MET A 1 -20.42 53.18 48.91
CA MET A 1 -20.50 53.41 47.46
C MET A 1 -21.28 52.25 46.88
N ALA A 2 -22.45 52.53 46.29
CA ALA A 2 -23.39 51.51 45.80
C ALA A 2 -22.77 50.70 44.64
N PRO A 3 -23.14 49.42 44.44
CA PRO A 3 -22.63 48.62 43.34
C PRO A 3 -23.16 49.18 42.02
N GLN A 4 -22.28 49.29 41.01
CA GLN A 4 -22.69 49.56 39.63
C GLN A 4 -23.69 48.49 39.19
N SER A 5 -24.80 48.96 38.61
CA SER A 5 -25.95 48.17 38.17
C SER A 5 -25.52 46.99 37.27
N SER A 6 -25.91 45.76 37.62
CA SER A 6 -25.91 44.67 36.63
C SER A 6 -26.86 45.06 35.51
N GLU A 7 -26.37 45.13 34.27
CA GLU A 7 -27.20 45.42 33.10
C GLU A 7 -28.35 44.40 33.02
N ASP A 8 -29.59 44.87 32.89
CA ASP A 8 -30.75 43.98 32.71
C ASP A 8 -30.84 43.63 31.22
N TRP A 9 -30.33 42.44 30.89
CA TRP A 9 -30.26 41.98 29.50
C TRP A 9 -31.62 41.86 28.82
N VAL A 10 -32.71 41.75 29.56
CA VAL A 10 -34.07 41.72 28.98
C VAL A 10 -34.44 43.09 28.41
N VAL A 11 -34.04 44.16 29.10
CA VAL A 11 -34.28 45.54 28.65
C VAL A 11 -33.38 45.89 27.47
N GLU A 12 -32.11 45.49 27.52
CA GLU A 12 -31.15 45.75 26.44
C GLU A 12 -31.55 45.04 25.13
N MET A 13 -32.04 43.80 25.21
CA MET A 13 -32.58 43.09 24.03
C MET A 13 -33.86 43.74 23.48
N ALA A 14 -34.75 44.24 24.35
CA ALA A 14 -35.94 44.98 23.91
C ALA A 14 -35.57 46.27 23.16
N ASN A 15 -34.41 46.84 23.47
CA ASN A 15 -33.82 47.99 22.79
C ASN A 15 -32.94 47.61 21.58
N GLY A 16 -32.85 46.31 21.24
CA GLY A 16 -32.14 45.80 20.07
C GLY A 16 -30.63 45.65 20.24
N ARG A 17 -30.08 45.80 21.45
CA ARG A 17 -28.67 45.53 21.73
C ARG A 17 -28.45 44.03 21.93
N MET A 18 -27.46 43.48 21.25
CA MET A 18 -27.03 42.08 21.36
C MET A 18 -25.68 42.01 22.08
N PRO A 19 -25.39 40.96 22.87
CA PRO A 19 -24.09 40.81 23.51
C PRO A 19 -22.99 40.59 22.46
N GLU A 20 -21.87 41.29 22.63
CA GLU A 20 -20.74 41.28 21.69
C GLU A 20 -19.52 40.54 22.26
N SER A 21 -19.55 40.15 23.54
CA SER A 21 -18.47 39.40 24.19
C SER A 21 -18.94 38.13 24.91
N LEU A 22 -18.04 37.17 25.09
CA LEU A 22 -18.30 35.92 25.83
C LEU A 22 -18.75 36.17 27.28
N ALA A 23 -18.19 37.19 27.94
CA ALA A 23 -18.57 37.54 29.31
C ALA A 23 -20.01 38.06 29.39
N GLU A 24 -20.43 38.88 28.43
CA GLU A 24 -21.81 39.37 28.30
C GLU A 24 -22.79 38.23 28.01
N ILE A 25 -22.41 37.26 27.16
CA ILE A 25 -23.22 36.07 26.87
C ILE A 25 -23.43 35.22 28.13
N GLU A 26 -22.39 35.02 28.93
CA GLU A 26 -22.48 34.24 30.18
C GLU A 26 -23.36 34.95 31.23
N GLU A 27 -23.21 36.27 31.38
CA GLU A 27 -24.03 37.07 32.29
C GLU A 27 -25.50 37.10 31.87
N MET A 28 -25.76 37.29 30.57
CA MET A 28 -27.11 37.22 30.00
C MET A 28 -27.75 35.85 30.22
N THR A 29 -27.02 34.77 29.93
CA THR A 29 -27.52 33.39 30.10
C THR A 29 -27.86 33.11 31.56
N LYS A 30 -27.04 33.59 32.49
CA LYS A 30 -27.28 33.46 33.93
C LYS A 30 -28.53 34.22 34.37
N GLN A 31 -28.73 35.44 33.91
CA GLN A 31 -29.94 36.23 34.21
C GLN A 31 -31.20 35.60 33.63
N MET A 32 -31.19 35.20 32.35
CA MET A 32 -32.36 34.58 31.69
C MET A 32 -32.76 33.24 32.35
N ASN A 33 -31.79 32.43 32.78
CA ASN A 33 -32.05 31.19 33.51
C ASN A 33 -32.66 31.46 34.89
N SER A 34 -32.21 32.52 35.59
CA SER A 34 -32.78 32.90 36.90
C SER A 34 -34.24 33.35 36.81
N MET A 35 -34.64 33.93 35.68
CA MET A 35 -36.01 34.37 35.41
C MET A 35 -36.92 33.26 34.88
N GLY A 36 -36.42 32.03 34.75
CA GLY A 36 -37.19 30.88 34.26
C GLY A 36 -37.59 30.97 32.78
N LEU A 37 -36.98 31.89 32.01
CA LEU A 37 -37.28 32.09 30.60
C LEU A 37 -36.64 30.97 29.76
N LYS A 38 -37.43 29.96 29.44
CA LYS A 38 -37.09 28.92 28.45
C LYS A 38 -37.81 29.24 27.14
N GLY A 39 -37.06 29.67 26.13
CA GLY A 39 -37.60 30.03 24.82
C GLY A 39 -36.52 30.22 23.77
N ALA A 40 -36.91 30.50 22.53
CA ALA A 40 -36.01 30.63 21.37
C ALA A 40 -34.93 31.72 21.55
N TYR A 41 -35.11 32.69 22.44
CA TYR A 41 -34.13 33.77 22.64
C TYR A 41 -33.11 33.48 23.75
N ASN A 42 -33.15 32.29 24.38
CA ASN A 42 -32.13 31.89 25.36
C ASN A 42 -30.87 31.39 24.62
N PRO A 43 -29.67 31.97 24.85
CA PRO A 43 -28.42 31.56 24.19
C PRO A 43 -28.06 30.08 24.36
N ALA A 44 -28.55 29.45 25.44
CA ALA A 44 -28.35 28.02 25.68
C ALA A 44 -29.16 27.13 24.73
N ASN A 45 -30.19 27.67 24.06
CA ASN A 45 -31.03 26.94 23.12
C ASN A 45 -30.46 27.11 21.70
N VAL A 46 -29.54 26.24 21.30
CA VAL A 46 -28.97 26.19 19.94
C VAL A 46 -29.98 25.55 18.98
N TYR A 47 -30.46 26.31 18.00
CA TYR A 47 -31.26 25.81 16.87
C TYR A 47 -30.70 26.29 15.52
N PRO A 48 -30.93 25.54 14.43
CA PRO A 48 -30.43 25.91 13.11
C PRO A 48 -30.94 27.30 12.68
N GLY A 49 -30.02 28.22 12.36
CA GLY A 49 -30.35 29.59 11.97
C GLY A 49 -30.33 30.61 13.11
N SER A 50 -29.97 30.21 14.34
CA SER A 50 -29.74 31.16 15.45
C SER A 50 -28.47 32.00 15.19
N PRO A 51 -28.46 33.31 15.51
CA PRO A 51 -27.25 34.15 15.43
C PRO A 51 -26.11 33.64 16.32
N PHE A 52 -26.42 32.78 17.30
CA PHE A 52 -25.49 32.23 18.28
C PHE A 52 -24.95 30.85 17.90
N THR A 53 -25.25 30.33 16.69
CA THR A 53 -24.60 29.10 16.21
C THR A 53 -23.12 29.42 15.94
N PRO A 54 -22.15 28.77 16.62
CA PRO A 54 -20.75 28.92 16.26
C PRO A 54 -20.61 28.54 14.79
N THR A 55 -19.89 29.35 14.01
CA THR A 55 -19.46 29.06 12.64
C THR A 55 -18.43 27.92 12.62
N SER A 56 -18.70 26.80 13.28
CA SER A 56 -18.04 25.54 12.95
C SER A 56 -18.65 25.10 11.63
N LYS A 57 -18.07 25.54 10.50
CA LYS A 57 -18.36 24.97 9.18
C LYS A 57 -18.10 23.46 9.31
N PRO A 58 -19.11 22.58 9.28
CA PRO A 58 -18.82 21.15 9.38
C PRO A 58 -18.10 20.75 8.09
N GLU A 59 -16.83 20.41 8.21
CA GLU A 59 -16.02 19.93 7.09
C GLU A 59 -16.69 18.70 6.43
N PRO A 60 -16.48 18.46 5.11
CA PRO A 60 -16.98 17.27 4.41
C PRO A 60 -16.70 15.97 5.17
N GLU A 61 -15.59 15.93 5.90
CA GLU A 61 -15.16 14.84 6.77
C GLU A 61 -16.20 14.47 7.84
N GLU A 62 -16.59 15.42 8.68
CA GLU A 62 -17.55 15.18 9.75
C GLU A 62 -18.89 14.71 9.20
N ARG A 63 -19.32 15.29 8.08
CA ARG A 63 -20.60 14.97 7.45
C ARG A 63 -20.62 13.60 6.80
N TRP A 64 -19.47 13.15 6.30
CA TRP A 64 -19.35 11.83 5.70
C TRP A 64 -19.29 10.74 6.75
N ILE A 65 -18.48 10.92 7.79
CA ILE A 65 -18.30 9.94 8.87
C ILE A 65 -19.60 9.73 9.66
N LYS A 66 -20.43 10.78 9.82
CA LYS A 66 -21.75 10.69 10.49
C LYS A 66 -22.80 9.89 9.69
N LYS A 67 -22.57 9.59 8.40
CA LYS A 67 -23.53 8.83 7.58
C LYS A 67 -23.36 7.33 7.80
N SER A 68 -24.48 6.60 7.78
CA SER A 68 -24.43 5.13 7.81
C SER A 68 -23.77 4.59 6.53
N ARG A 69 -23.13 3.42 6.62
CA ARG A 69 -22.51 2.73 5.46
C ARG A 69 -23.49 2.56 4.30
N LYS A 70 -24.76 2.22 4.59
CA LYS A 70 -25.82 2.14 3.57
C LYS A 70 -26.01 3.48 2.87
N LYS A 71 -26.08 4.59 3.63
CA LYS A 71 -26.27 5.91 3.04
C LYS A 71 -25.05 6.37 2.24
N GLN A 72 -23.85 6.05 2.70
CA GLN A 72 -22.62 6.32 1.98
C GLN A 72 -22.63 5.60 0.61
N ARG A 73 -22.97 4.31 0.57
CA ARG A 73 -23.12 3.55 -0.69
C ARG A 73 -24.16 4.14 -1.63
N GLU A 74 -25.33 4.54 -1.12
CA GLU A 74 -26.35 5.21 -1.94
C GLU A 74 -25.83 6.50 -2.58
N LEU A 75 -25.07 7.32 -1.84
CA LEU A 75 -24.49 8.56 -2.36
C LEU A 75 -23.38 8.27 -3.39
N LEU A 76 -22.54 7.25 -3.14
CA LEU A 76 -21.52 6.81 -4.09
C LEU A 76 -22.15 6.35 -5.40
N LEU A 77 -23.19 5.52 -5.36
CA LEU A 77 -23.91 5.05 -6.56
C LEU A 77 -24.64 6.16 -7.32
N LYS A 78 -25.00 7.25 -6.63
CA LYS A 78 -25.55 8.45 -7.27
C LYS A 78 -24.47 9.26 -7.99
N ALA A 79 -23.24 9.26 -7.48
CA ALA A 79 -22.10 9.94 -8.11
C ALA A 79 -21.43 9.09 -9.20
N TRP A 80 -21.43 7.77 -9.04
CA TRP A 80 -20.87 6.79 -9.97
C TRP A 80 -21.87 5.63 -10.13
N PRO A 81 -22.74 5.70 -11.15
CA PRO A 81 -23.65 4.60 -11.46
C PRO A 81 -22.87 3.31 -11.73
N ASN A 82 -23.39 2.17 -11.24
CA ASN A 82 -22.76 0.85 -11.40
C ASN A 82 -21.36 0.70 -10.76
N MET A 83 -21.03 1.50 -9.74
CA MET A 83 -19.78 1.33 -8.99
C MET A 83 -19.67 -0.08 -8.41
N SER A 84 -18.53 -0.73 -8.63
CA SER A 84 -18.24 -2.08 -8.11
C SER A 84 -18.44 -2.16 -6.60
N ALA A 85 -19.01 -3.28 -6.15
CA ALA A 85 -19.37 -3.45 -4.74
C ALA A 85 -18.15 -3.70 -3.84
N ASN A 86 -17.20 -4.51 -4.33
CA ASN A 86 -16.14 -5.10 -3.52
C ASN A 86 -14.78 -4.42 -3.77
N HIS A 87 -13.91 -4.54 -2.78
CA HIS A 87 -12.50 -4.18 -2.87
C HIS A 87 -11.81 -4.97 -3.99
N ARG A 88 -10.97 -4.28 -4.77
CA ARG A 88 -10.22 -4.86 -5.91
C ARG A 88 -11.12 -5.63 -6.89
N PRO A 89 -12.08 -4.93 -7.53
CA PRO A 89 -13.02 -5.53 -8.47
C PRO A 89 -12.32 -6.10 -9.72
N ASP A 90 -11.09 -5.67 -10.02
CA ASP A 90 -10.22 -6.25 -11.04
C ASP A 90 -9.86 -7.72 -10.74
N LEU A 91 -9.65 -8.07 -9.48
CA LEU A 91 -9.41 -9.47 -9.07
C LEU A 91 -10.68 -10.32 -9.17
N GLU A 92 -11.83 -9.74 -8.82
CA GLU A 92 -13.13 -10.40 -8.94
C GLU A 92 -13.48 -10.65 -10.41
N ALA A 93 -13.30 -9.64 -11.27
CA ALA A 93 -13.46 -9.75 -12.71
C ALA A 93 -12.53 -10.82 -13.31
N TYR A 94 -11.26 -10.86 -12.88
CA TYR A 94 -10.32 -11.88 -13.33
C TYR A 94 -10.78 -13.28 -12.95
N ARG A 95 -11.21 -13.47 -11.70
CA ARG A 95 -11.72 -14.75 -11.21
C ARG A 95 -12.97 -15.20 -11.96
N GLU A 96 -13.83 -14.28 -12.36
CA GLU A 96 -15.04 -14.61 -13.12
C GLU A 96 -14.74 -14.99 -14.58
N GLU A 97 -13.78 -14.31 -15.23
CA GLU A 97 -13.50 -14.50 -16.65
C GLU A 97 -12.37 -15.50 -16.95
N CYS A 98 -11.51 -15.82 -15.97
CA CYS A 98 -10.29 -16.63 -16.17
C CYS A 98 -10.24 -17.93 -15.36
N THR A 99 -11.39 -18.52 -15.01
CA THR A 99 -11.49 -19.72 -14.14
C THR A 99 -10.77 -20.96 -14.68
N GLU A 100 -10.81 -21.20 -16.00
CA GLU A 100 -10.24 -22.41 -16.62
C GLU A 100 -9.19 -22.11 -17.69
N ARG A 101 -9.31 -20.95 -18.34
CA ARG A 101 -8.37 -20.46 -19.36
C ARG A 101 -8.32 -18.94 -19.27
N MET A 102 -7.15 -18.37 -19.56
CA MET A 102 -7.01 -16.92 -19.67
C MET A 102 -7.91 -16.40 -20.78
N LEU A 103 -8.67 -15.35 -20.47
CA LEU A 103 -9.45 -14.62 -21.46
C LEU A 103 -8.52 -14.12 -22.58
N THR A 104 -9.01 -14.15 -23.82
CA THR A 104 -8.33 -13.54 -24.96
C THR A 104 -9.08 -12.29 -25.42
N GLY A 105 -8.44 -11.13 -25.34
CA GLY A 105 -9.01 -9.84 -25.76
C GLY A 105 -9.69 -9.07 -24.63
N LEU A 106 -10.52 -8.10 -25.02
CA LEU A 106 -11.12 -7.15 -24.07
C LEU A 106 -12.10 -7.83 -23.11
N SER A 107 -12.00 -7.47 -21.84
CA SER A 107 -12.91 -7.91 -20.79
C SER A 107 -14.29 -7.25 -20.92
N LYS A 108 -15.34 -7.94 -20.46
CA LYS A 108 -16.66 -7.31 -20.27
C LYS A 108 -16.69 -6.39 -19.04
N PHE A 109 -15.71 -6.52 -18.15
CA PHE A 109 -15.50 -5.76 -16.91
C PHE A 109 -14.40 -4.71 -17.01
N GLN A 110 -14.22 -4.09 -18.18
CA GLN A 110 -13.18 -3.07 -18.41
C GLN A 110 -13.13 -1.98 -17.32
N GLU A 111 -14.28 -1.53 -16.81
CA GLU A 111 -14.31 -0.52 -15.74
C GLU A 111 -13.62 -0.99 -14.45
N ALA A 112 -13.73 -2.27 -14.10
CA ALA A 112 -13.10 -2.84 -12.91
C ALA A 112 -11.57 -2.80 -13.02
N TYR A 113 -11.03 -3.03 -14.22
CA TYR A 113 -9.60 -2.97 -14.50
C TYR A 113 -9.06 -1.54 -14.64
N LYS A 114 -9.89 -0.58 -15.09
CA LYS A 114 -9.49 0.85 -15.19
C LYS A 114 -9.53 1.56 -13.84
N TRP A 115 -10.54 1.27 -13.00
CA TRP A 115 -10.75 1.95 -11.72
C TRP A 115 -10.78 0.95 -10.56
N SER A 116 -9.71 0.15 -10.44
CA SER A 116 -9.54 -0.92 -9.43
C SER A 116 -9.67 -0.46 -7.96
N TYR A 117 -9.54 0.84 -7.70
CA TYR A 117 -9.70 1.43 -6.36
C TYR A 117 -10.99 2.26 -6.20
N ILE A 118 -11.86 2.33 -7.23
CA ILE A 118 -13.16 3.00 -7.16
C ILE A 118 -14.24 1.97 -6.91
N ASN A 119 -14.50 1.68 -5.63
CA ASN A 119 -15.48 0.69 -5.22
C ASN A 119 -16.24 1.13 -3.96
N GLN A 120 -17.40 0.51 -3.74
CA GLN A 120 -18.28 0.85 -2.63
C GLN A 120 -17.70 0.47 -1.27
N GLN A 121 -16.99 -0.66 -1.18
CA GLN A 121 -16.44 -1.18 0.07
C GLN A 121 -15.44 -0.19 0.69
N ASP A 122 -14.49 0.29 -0.10
CA ASP A 122 -13.41 1.16 0.34
C ASP A 122 -13.87 2.60 0.51
N LEU A 123 -14.59 3.15 -0.49
CA LEU A 123 -15.01 4.56 -0.49
C LEU A 123 -16.14 4.85 0.49
N SER A 124 -16.86 3.84 1.00
CA SER A 124 -17.80 4.03 2.11
C SER A 124 -17.10 4.25 3.46
N SER A 125 -15.84 4.68 3.47
CA SER A 125 -15.04 4.93 4.68
C SER A 125 -14.41 6.32 4.63
N ARG A 126 -13.46 6.61 5.53
CA ARG A 126 -12.67 7.84 5.46
C ARG A 126 -11.84 7.96 4.19
N SER A 127 -11.61 6.87 3.46
CA SER A 127 -10.89 6.86 2.18
C SER A 127 -11.45 7.84 1.15
N LEU A 128 -12.77 8.02 1.06
CA LEU A 128 -13.35 9.03 0.15
C LEU A 128 -12.90 10.45 0.51
N ILE A 129 -12.82 10.77 1.80
CA ILE A 129 -12.41 12.10 2.27
C ILE A 129 -10.93 12.34 2.01
N ILE A 130 -10.10 11.32 2.28
CA ILE A 130 -8.68 11.35 1.93
C ILE A 130 -8.52 11.59 0.43
N PHE A 131 -9.30 10.89 -0.40
CA PHE A 131 -9.25 11.00 -1.85
C PHE A 131 -9.61 12.42 -2.32
N ILE A 132 -10.71 12.98 -1.80
CA ILE A 132 -11.14 14.36 -2.08
C ILE A 132 -10.07 15.37 -1.65
N LYS A 133 -9.61 15.32 -0.39
CA LYS A 133 -8.62 16.27 0.15
C LYS A 133 -7.31 16.22 -0.65
N SER A 134 -6.80 15.02 -0.89
CA SER A 134 -5.58 14.79 -1.65
C SER A 134 -5.66 15.37 -3.08
N ARG A 135 -6.72 15.06 -3.83
CA ARG A 135 -6.91 15.53 -5.21
C ARG A 135 -7.25 17.02 -5.32
N ALA A 136 -7.82 17.62 -4.27
CA ALA A 136 -8.13 19.05 -4.25
C ALA A 136 -6.89 19.92 -3.97
N GLN A 137 -5.89 19.38 -3.29
CA GLN A 137 -4.70 20.12 -2.86
C GLN A 137 -3.52 19.98 -3.84
N HIS A 138 -3.58 19.06 -4.80
CA HIS A 138 -2.46 18.73 -5.68
C HIS A 138 -2.91 18.70 -7.16
N PRO A 139 -2.02 19.06 -8.11
CA PRO A 139 -2.35 19.08 -9.52
C PRO A 139 -2.58 17.65 -10.07
N PRO A 140 -3.35 17.49 -11.16
CA PRO A 140 -3.57 16.19 -11.81
C PRO A 140 -2.27 15.47 -12.21
N SER A 141 -1.24 16.23 -12.58
CA SER A 141 0.10 15.74 -12.90
C SER A 141 0.71 14.86 -11.80
N ALA A 142 0.47 15.21 -10.53
CA ALA A 142 1.00 14.48 -9.38
C ALA A 142 0.42 13.06 -9.23
N PHE A 143 -0.72 12.78 -9.87
CA PHE A 143 -1.41 11.50 -9.82
C PHE A 143 -1.33 10.70 -11.12
N ALA A 144 -0.97 11.33 -12.25
CA ALA A 144 -1.06 10.73 -13.57
C ALA A 144 -0.39 9.35 -13.66
N ARG A 145 0.82 9.20 -13.12
CA ARG A 145 1.54 7.92 -13.14
C ARG A 145 0.88 6.89 -12.22
N ALA A 146 0.41 7.29 -11.04
CA ALA A 146 -0.27 6.39 -10.11
C ALA A 146 -1.60 5.91 -10.69
N ASP A 147 -2.33 6.79 -11.39
CA ASP A 147 -3.57 6.45 -12.10
C ASP A 147 -3.31 5.40 -13.18
N VAL A 148 -2.31 5.61 -14.04
CA VAL A 148 -1.92 4.61 -15.06
C VAL A 148 -1.47 3.30 -14.41
N ASN A 149 -0.64 3.35 -13.37
CA ASN A 149 -0.15 2.17 -12.65
C ASN A 149 -1.28 1.36 -11.99
N ALA A 150 -2.37 2.00 -11.56
CA ALA A 150 -3.53 1.31 -11.00
C ALA A 150 -4.23 0.39 -12.02
N THR A 151 -4.01 0.63 -13.32
CA THR A 151 -4.55 -0.18 -14.43
C THR A 151 -3.64 -1.34 -14.85
N HIS A 152 -2.54 -1.59 -14.12
CA HIS A 152 -1.50 -2.55 -14.50
C HIS A 152 -2.06 -3.91 -14.91
N LEU A 153 -2.93 -4.50 -14.09
CA LEU A 153 -3.50 -5.82 -14.38
C LEU A 153 -4.22 -5.83 -15.73
N GLY A 154 -5.13 -4.87 -15.96
CA GLY A 154 -5.87 -4.78 -17.22
C GLY A 154 -4.99 -4.48 -18.43
N THR A 155 -3.92 -3.70 -18.24
CA THR A 155 -2.98 -3.34 -19.31
C THR A 155 -2.12 -4.54 -19.72
N VAL A 156 -1.51 -5.23 -18.76
CA VAL A 156 -0.62 -6.37 -19.06
C VAL A 156 -1.39 -7.58 -19.58
N THR A 157 -2.65 -7.77 -19.18
CA THR A 157 -3.50 -8.84 -19.71
C THR A 157 -4.21 -8.49 -21.02
N HIS A 158 -4.08 -7.27 -21.53
CA HIS A 158 -4.83 -6.77 -22.69
C HIS A 158 -6.37 -6.80 -22.50
N PHE A 159 -6.85 -6.73 -21.27
CA PHE A 159 -8.28 -6.75 -20.93
C PHE A 159 -8.96 -5.38 -21.05
N ILE A 160 -8.16 -4.32 -21.11
CA ILE A 160 -8.59 -2.97 -21.49
C ILE A 160 -7.92 -2.60 -22.82
N PRO A 161 -8.46 -1.61 -23.57
CA PRO A 161 -7.89 -1.21 -24.85
C PRO A 161 -6.41 -0.86 -24.73
N GLU A 162 -5.63 -1.31 -25.72
CA GLU A 162 -4.22 -0.98 -25.82
C GLU A 162 -4.03 0.54 -25.87
N PRO A 163 -2.96 1.07 -25.23
CA PRO A 163 -2.59 2.47 -25.38
C PRO A 163 -2.48 2.85 -26.85
N ALA A 164 -3.03 4.01 -27.22
CA ALA A 164 -2.90 4.52 -28.57
C ALA A 164 -1.41 4.71 -28.91
N PHE A 165 -0.98 4.11 -30.03
CA PHE A 165 0.42 4.20 -30.45
C PHE A 165 0.62 5.37 -31.41
N LEU A 166 1.41 6.36 -30.96
CA LEU A 166 1.90 7.45 -31.80
C LEU A 166 3.44 7.45 -31.72
N PRO A 167 4.15 7.06 -32.79
CA PRO A 167 5.60 6.93 -32.75
C PRO A 167 6.30 8.29 -32.72
N PHE A 168 7.52 8.32 -32.16
CA PHE A 168 8.44 9.48 -32.15
C PHE A 168 7.89 10.73 -31.46
N HIS A 169 6.97 10.56 -30.51
CA HIS A 169 6.41 11.63 -29.71
C HIS A 169 6.42 11.27 -28.23
N THR A 170 6.55 12.29 -27.40
CA THR A 170 6.45 12.19 -25.95
C THR A 170 5.36 13.14 -25.47
N LEU A 171 4.50 12.65 -24.57
CA LEU A 171 3.49 13.49 -23.93
C LEU A 171 3.99 13.92 -22.54
N PHE A 172 4.06 15.23 -22.34
CA PHE A 172 4.46 15.83 -21.08
C PHE A 172 3.23 16.08 -20.22
N LEU A 173 3.19 15.43 -19.06
CA LEU A 173 2.10 15.59 -18.07
C LEU A 173 2.57 16.24 -16.78
N ASP A 174 3.83 16.61 -16.66
CA ASP A 174 4.45 17.25 -15.49
C ASP A 174 4.06 18.73 -15.30
N GLY A 175 3.49 19.37 -16.33
CA GLY A 175 3.02 20.75 -16.26
C GLY A 175 1.93 21.00 -15.20
N ASP A 176 1.99 22.18 -14.59
CA ASP A 176 1.02 22.69 -13.60
C ASP A 176 0.02 23.69 -14.19
N LYS A 177 0.15 24.03 -15.48
CA LYS A 177 -0.69 25.00 -16.20
C LYS A 177 -1.34 24.36 -17.42
N ILE A 178 -2.39 25.00 -17.93
CA ILE A 178 -3.12 24.55 -19.12
C ILE A 178 -2.19 24.45 -20.33
N GLU A 179 -1.20 25.33 -20.44
CA GLU A 179 -0.28 25.38 -21.57
C GLU A 179 0.85 24.34 -21.47
N THR A 180 1.13 23.82 -20.27
CA THR A 180 2.26 22.91 -20.01
C THR A 180 1.81 21.47 -19.77
N HIS A 181 0.62 21.27 -19.21
CA HIS A 181 0.04 19.94 -18.97
C HIS A 181 -0.60 19.38 -20.24
N GLY A 182 -0.13 18.20 -20.69
CA GLY A 182 -0.63 17.58 -21.92
C GLY A 182 0.08 18.04 -23.19
N ARG A 183 1.27 18.63 -23.07
CA ARG A 183 2.06 19.07 -24.22
C ARG A 183 2.63 17.84 -24.96
N LEU A 184 2.26 17.69 -26.23
CA LEU A 184 2.81 16.66 -27.11
C LEU A 184 4.04 17.22 -27.84
N VAL A 185 5.15 16.49 -27.81
CA VAL A 185 6.44 16.94 -28.35
C VAL A 185 6.98 15.89 -29.32
N SER A 186 7.32 16.32 -30.53
CA SER A 186 8.04 15.48 -31.49
C SER A 186 9.50 15.35 -31.07
N TRP A 187 10.08 14.17 -31.22
CA TRP A 187 11.51 13.97 -30.95
C TRP A 187 12.41 14.75 -31.92
N GLU A 188 11.90 15.16 -33.09
CA GLU A 188 12.62 16.05 -34.01
C GLU A 188 12.76 17.48 -33.46
N GLU A 189 11.85 17.89 -32.57
CA GLU A 189 11.85 19.23 -31.96
C GLU A 189 12.71 19.26 -30.68
N ASP A 190 12.77 18.14 -29.95
CA ASP A 190 13.53 17.99 -28.72
C ASP A 190 14.06 16.55 -28.59
N ASP A 191 15.34 16.36 -28.89
CA ASP A 191 16.01 15.06 -28.81
C ASP A 191 15.92 14.45 -27.40
N ALA A 192 15.84 15.26 -26.35
CA ALA A 192 15.73 14.78 -24.96
C ALA A 192 14.34 14.22 -24.65
N ALA A 193 13.32 14.53 -25.45
CA ALA A 193 11.97 14.02 -25.25
C ALA A 193 11.91 12.49 -25.39
N ALA A 194 12.70 11.91 -26.28
CA ALA A 194 12.80 10.47 -26.45
C ALA A 194 13.33 9.80 -25.16
N ASP A 195 14.44 10.31 -24.65
CA ASP A 195 15.07 9.80 -23.43
C ASP A 195 14.11 9.91 -22.24
N LEU A 196 13.37 11.02 -22.11
CA LEU A 196 12.39 11.19 -21.04
C LEU A 196 11.21 10.22 -21.12
N MET A 197 10.81 9.79 -22.33
CA MET A 197 9.78 8.76 -22.49
C MET A 197 10.33 7.37 -22.18
N PHE A 198 11.50 7.01 -22.70
CA PHE A 198 12.09 5.68 -22.48
C PHE A 198 12.48 5.45 -21.03
N THR A 199 12.92 6.50 -20.34
CA THR A 199 13.18 6.48 -18.89
C THR A 199 11.90 6.65 -18.06
N GLU A 200 10.72 6.62 -18.69
CA GLU A 200 9.39 6.79 -18.09
C GLU A 200 9.20 8.07 -17.24
N ARG A 201 10.11 9.04 -17.32
CA ARG A 201 9.93 10.36 -16.66
C ARG A 201 8.77 11.14 -17.26
N GLN A 202 8.48 10.89 -18.53
CA GLN A 202 7.30 11.37 -19.25
C GLN A 202 6.52 10.20 -19.84
N PHE A 203 5.39 10.50 -20.48
CA PHE A 203 4.45 9.49 -20.93
C PHE A 203 4.62 9.22 -22.41
N SER A 204 4.44 7.95 -22.79
CA SER A 204 4.05 7.64 -24.16
C SER A 204 2.71 8.35 -24.44
N PRO A 205 2.43 8.78 -25.68
CA PRO A 205 1.14 9.39 -26.00
C PRO A 205 -0.06 8.50 -25.61
N GLY A 206 0.09 7.19 -25.72
CA GLY A 206 -0.92 6.22 -25.31
C GLY A 206 -1.18 6.19 -23.81
N ASP A 207 -0.11 6.12 -22.99
CA ASP A 207 -0.26 6.13 -21.52
C ASP A 207 -0.76 7.49 -21.02
N GLY A 208 -0.36 8.56 -21.69
CA GLY A 208 -0.84 9.90 -21.40
C GLY A 208 -2.33 10.07 -21.67
N LEU A 209 -2.82 9.58 -22.81
CA LEU A 209 -4.26 9.53 -23.11
C LEU A 209 -5.02 8.67 -22.11
N LYS A 210 -4.45 7.55 -21.69
CA LYS A 210 -5.02 6.71 -20.62
C LYS A 210 -5.11 7.46 -19.30
N ALA A 211 -4.07 8.22 -18.93
CA ALA A 211 -4.11 9.08 -17.74
C ALA A 211 -5.26 10.09 -17.81
N PHE A 212 -5.46 10.73 -18.98
CA PHE A 212 -6.59 11.64 -19.19
C PHE A 212 -7.95 10.95 -19.06
N GLU A 213 -8.14 9.78 -19.69
CA GLU A 213 -9.40 9.02 -19.58
C GLU A 213 -9.73 8.71 -18.11
N LEU A 214 -8.74 8.26 -17.33
CA LEU A 214 -8.93 7.93 -15.92
C LEU A 214 -9.30 9.17 -15.11
N GLN A 215 -8.58 10.26 -15.29
CA GLN A 215 -8.76 11.51 -14.55
C GLN A 215 -10.07 12.22 -14.93
N GLU A 216 -10.44 12.21 -16.21
CA GLU A 216 -11.70 12.76 -16.72
C GLU A 216 -12.91 12.12 -16.03
N LYS A 217 -12.84 10.84 -15.65
CA LYS A 217 -13.91 10.20 -14.88
C LYS A 217 -13.81 10.44 -13.38
N ILE A 218 -12.60 10.47 -12.82
CA ILE A 218 -12.34 10.64 -11.38
C ILE A 218 -12.76 12.03 -10.89
N TYR A 219 -12.34 13.11 -11.55
CA TYR A 219 -12.55 14.47 -11.04
C TYR A 219 -14.04 14.87 -10.94
N PRO A 220 -14.88 14.67 -11.98
CA PRO A 220 -16.31 14.92 -11.90
C PRO A 220 -16.99 14.07 -10.82
N PHE A 221 -16.56 12.82 -10.63
CA PHE A 221 -17.04 11.97 -9.54
C PHE A 221 -16.76 12.58 -8.17
N LEU A 222 -15.53 13.05 -7.91
CA LEU A 222 -15.16 13.66 -6.64
C LEU A 222 -15.91 14.96 -6.37
N ILE A 223 -16.08 15.79 -7.40
CA ILE A 223 -16.92 16.99 -7.33
C ILE A 223 -18.35 16.59 -6.99
N LYS A 224 -18.89 15.55 -7.64
CA LYS A 224 -20.25 15.08 -7.38
C LYS A 224 -20.43 14.55 -5.96
N CYS A 225 -19.43 13.86 -5.42
CA CYS A 225 -19.42 13.46 -4.01
C CYS A 225 -19.47 14.68 -3.08
N CYS A 226 -18.67 15.72 -3.35
CA CYS A 226 -18.70 16.96 -2.57
C CYS A 226 -20.08 17.62 -2.61
N GLU A 227 -20.68 17.75 -3.80
CA GLU A 227 -22.04 18.28 -3.96
C GLU A 227 -23.08 17.49 -3.16
N LEU A 228 -22.98 16.16 -3.15
CA LEU A 228 -23.92 15.29 -2.44
C LEU A 228 -23.73 15.33 -0.91
N ILE A 229 -22.49 15.50 -0.45
CA ILE A 229 -22.17 15.62 0.98
C ILE A 229 -22.59 17.00 1.50
N LEU A 230 -22.36 18.05 0.71
CA LEU A 230 -22.65 19.46 1.00
C LEU A 230 -23.92 19.96 0.29
N HIS A 231 -24.91 19.07 0.12
CA HIS A 231 -26.12 19.33 -0.67
C HIS A 231 -26.91 20.58 -0.23
N ASP A 232 -26.90 20.90 1.05
CA ASP A 232 -27.46 22.12 1.64
C ASP A 232 -26.75 23.39 1.16
N PHE A 233 -25.41 23.39 1.10
CA PHE A 233 -24.63 24.51 0.56
C PHE A 233 -24.80 24.67 -0.95
N VAL A 234 -24.96 23.56 -1.68
CA VAL A 234 -25.30 23.59 -3.11
C VAL A 234 -26.69 24.23 -3.29
N THR A 235 -27.67 23.78 -2.51
CA THR A 235 -29.06 24.25 -2.60
C THR A 235 -29.18 25.72 -2.21
N SER A 236 -28.38 26.18 -1.25
CA SER A 236 -28.36 27.57 -0.81
C SER A 236 -27.52 28.51 -1.69
N GLY A 237 -26.84 28.01 -2.73
CA GLY A 237 -25.93 28.80 -3.57
C GLY A 237 -24.63 29.23 -2.89
N ALA A 238 -24.42 28.84 -1.63
CA ALA A 238 -23.35 29.35 -0.78
C ALA A 238 -21.96 28.89 -1.23
N LEU A 239 -21.83 27.78 -1.99
CA LEU A 239 -20.54 27.30 -2.50
C LEU A 239 -19.86 28.26 -3.49
N LEU A 240 -20.63 29.15 -4.14
CA LEU A 240 -20.14 30.10 -5.13
C LEU A 240 -20.06 31.54 -4.58
N ASP A 241 -20.44 31.76 -3.31
CA ASP A 241 -20.35 33.07 -2.70
C ASP A 241 -18.88 33.45 -2.46
N GLY A 242 -18.43 34.55 -3.06
CA GLY A 242 -17.06 35.07 -2.95
C GLY A 242 -16.61 35.48 -1.54
N ASN A 243 -17.48 35.32 -0.52
CA ASN A 243 -17.18 35.49 0.90
C ASN A 243 -16.80 34.19 1.61
N ILE A 244 -16.82 33.04 0.93
CA ILE A 244 -16.05 31.89 1.42
C ILE A 244 -14.59 32.28 1.24
N SER A 245 -13.95 32.70 2.34
CA SER A 245 -12.50 32.72 2.42
C SER A 245 -12.04 31.33 1.97
N THR A 246 -11.49 31.26 0.75
CA THR A 246 -10.74 30.11 0.28
C THR A 246 -9.53 30.09 1.18
N GLY A 247 -9.69 29.47 2.35
CA GLY A 247 -8.63 29.17 3.30
C GLY A 247 -7.66 28.16 2.72
N ILE A 248 -7.28 28.30 1.46
CA ILE A 248 -5.97 27.88 0.96
C ILE A 248 -4.98 28.85 1.61
N THR A 249 -4.84 28.76 2.93
CA THR A 249 -3.50 28.93 3.46
C THR A 249 -2.79 27.71 2.89
N PRO A 250 -1.80 27.86 1.99
CA PRO A 250 -0.90 26.74 1.76
C PRO A 250 -0.40 26.41 3.16
N GLU A 251 -0.82 25.27 3.71
CA GLU A 251 -0.18 24.74 4.89
C GLU A 251 1.31 24.80 4.54
N PRO A 252 2.13 25.53 5.32
CA PRO A 252 3.55 25.66 5.00
C PRO A 252 4.04 24.23 4.81
N LEU A 253 4.60 23.92 3.62
CA LEU A 253 5.25 22.65 3.29
C LEU A 253 5.65 21.98 4.58
N ALA A 254 4.86 20.98 5.03
CA ALA A 254 4.89 20.53 6.41
C ALA A 254 6.35 20.41 6.82
N THR A 255 6.76 21.27 7.75
CA THR A 255 8.01 21.03 8.47
C THR A 255 7.82 19.63 9.03
N PRO A 256 8.76 18.70 8.80
CA PRO A 256 8.61 17.34 9.29
C PRO A 256 8.30 17.44 10.77
N ASP A 257 7.22 16.80 11.21
CA ASP A 257 6.80 16.73 12.61
C ASP A 257 8.03 16.42 13.48
N LEU A 258 8.61 17.47 14.07
CA LEU A 258 9.69 17.37 15.05
C LEU A 258 9.12 17.26 16.47
N ALA A 259 7.80 17.10 16.61
CA ALA A 259 7.20 16.68 17.86
C ALA A 259 7.21 15.14 17.90
N PRO A 260 8.00 14.50 18.78
CA PRO A 260 7.81 13.07 19.02
C PRO A 260 6.35 12.89 19.46
N PRO A 261 5.56 12.01 18.80
CA PRO A 261 4.20 11.78 19.23
C PRO A 261 4.28 11.31 20.68
N ALA A 262 3.52 11.99 21.55
CA ALA A 262 3.23 11.45 22.86
C ALA A 262 2.74 10.02 22.65
N VAL A 263 3.26 9.09 23.46
CA VAL A 263 3.21 7.62 23.34
C VAL A 263 1.77 7.03 23.42
N THR A 264 0.76 7.81 23.09
CA THR A 264 -0.67 7.50 23.24
C THR A 264 -1.49 7.67 21.96
N GLU A 265 -0.95 8.19 20.86
CA GLU A 265 -1.60 8.05 19.55
C GLU A 265 -1.25 6.70 18.94
N ILE A 266 -2.25 5.82 18.87
CA ILE A 266 -2.14 4.50 18.24
C ILE A 266 -1.68 4.73 16.80
N LEU A 267 -0.41 4.39 16.51
CA LEU A 267 0.12 4.31 15.16
C LEU A 267 -0.90 3.59 14.27
N PRO A 268 -1.37 4.19 13.15
CA PRO A 268 -2.33 3.53 12.29
C PRO A 268 -1.76 2.19 11.82
N SER A 269 -2.57 1.13 11.93
CA SER A 269 -2.15 -0.23 11.56
C SER A 269 -1.71 -0.29 10.12
N LEU A 270 -0.77 -1.19 9.79
CA LEU A 270 -0.23 -1.34 8.44
C LEU A 270 -1.33 -1.52 7.38
N ALA A 271 -2.33 -2.34 7.68
CA ALA A 271 -3.52 -2.53 6.84
C ALA A 271 -4.29 -1.23 6.56
N THR A 272 -4.41 -0.33 7.55
CA THR A 272 -5.06 0.97 7.37
C THR A 272 -4.26 1.87 6.42
N ILE A 273 -2.92 1.78 6.47
CA ILE A 273 -2.04 2.52 5.57
C ILE A 273 -2.16 1.97 4.15
N SER A 274 -2.12 0.64 3.98
CA SER A 274 -2.27 -0.04 2.69
C SER A 274 -3.58 0.38 2.02
N ALA A 275 -4.70 0.26 2.73
CA ALA A 275 -6.03 0.58 2.22
C ALA A 275 -6.21 2.07 1.84
N GLU A 276 -5.44 2.97 2.43
CA GLU A 276 -5.52 4.42 2.14
C GLU A 276 -4.55 4.91 1.09
N ALA A 277 -3.51 4.13 0.81
CA ALA A 277 -2.43 4.54 -0.08
C ALA A 277 -2.90 4.92 -1.49
N PRO A 278 -3.86 4.22 -2.13
CA PRO A 278 -4.35 4.59 -3.47
C PRO A 278 -5.03 5.98 -3.52
N TYR A 279 -5.45 6.50 -2.37
CA TYR A 279 -6.21 7.75 -2.26
C TYR A 279 -5.35 8.95 -1.84
N ARG A 280 -4.10 8.72 -1.44
CA ARG A 280 -3.15 9.75 -1.01
C ARG A 280 -2.25 10.21 -2.15
N LEU A 281 -1.53 11.31 -1.93
CA LEU A 281 -0.51 11.78 -2.86
C LEU A 281 0.56 10.68 -3.03
N PRO A 282 0.86 10.26 -4.27
CA PRO A 282 2.01 9.42 -4.54
C PRO A 282 3.29 10.16 -4.14
N ALA A 283 4.07 9.56 -3.25
CA ALA A 283 5.33 10.06 -2.70
C ALA A 283 5.24 11.04 -1.50
N ASN A 284 5.49 10.48 -0.32
CA ASN A 284 6.67 10.85 0.46
C ASN A 284 7.12 9.59 1.20
N ILE A 285 8.18 8.93 0.72
CA ILE A 285 8.72 7.77 1.44
C ILE A 285 9.18 8.26 2.81
N ASN A 286 8.48 7.81 3.86
CA ASN A 286 8.88 8.04 5.23
C ASN A 286 9.81 6.90 5.68
N PHE A 287 11.10 7.04 5.36
CA PHE A 287 12.12 6.07 5.72
C PHE A 287 12.29 5.91 7.24
N GLU A 288 12.00 6.95 8.03
CA GLU A 288 12.07 6.89 9.50
C GLU A 288 10.99 5.96 10.07
N ARG A 289 9.76 6.07 9.56
CA ARG A 289 8.68 5.17 9.93
C ARG A 289 8.99 3.72 9.57
N ARG A 290 9.63 3.48 8.43
CA ARG A 290 10.03 2.13 8.02
C ARG A 290 11.13 1.56 8.91
N ARG A 291 12.11 2.39 9.27
CA ARG A 291 13.15 2.04 10.24
C ARG A 291 12.54 1.52 11.54
N ASP A 292 11.50 2.19 12.04
CA ASP A 292 10.84 1.82 13.30
C ASP A 292 10.02 0.53 13.16
N ILE A 293 9.36 0.31 12.02
CA ILE A 293 8.66 -0.96 11.71
C ILE A 293 9.65 -2.13 11.61
N PHE A 294 10.79 -1.94 10.94
CA PHE A 294 11.83 -2.97 10.84
C PHE A 294 12.46 -3.28 12.20
N ALA A 295 12.68 -2.26 13.05
CA ALA A 295 13.18 -2.45 14.41
C ALA A 295 12.19 -3.23 15.30
N ALA A 296 10.88 -2.96 15.16
CA ALA A 296 9.85 -3.70 15.87
C ALA A 296 9.79 -5.17 15.45
N ARG A 297 9.90 -5.46 14.14
CA ARG A 297 9.93 -6.83 13.61
C ARG A 297 11.18 -7.61 14.00
N LEU A 298 12.33 -6.95 14.03
CA LEU A 298 13.59 -7.55 14.49
C LEU A 298 13.46 -8.13 15.91
N SER A 299 12.62 -7.51 16.76
CA SER A 299 12.40 -7.95 18.14
C SER A 299 11.40 -9.10 18.28
N ALA A 300 10.61 -9.39 17.24
CA ALA A 300 9.54 -10.40 17.25
C ALA A 300 9.96 -11.75 16.64
N ALA A 301 11.20 -11.88 16.15
CA ALA A 301 11.67 -13.02 15.36
C ALA A 301 11.91 -14.33 16.15
N GLU A 302 11.33 -14.51 17.33
CA GLU A 302 11.49 -15.69 18.20
C GLU A 302 10.16 -16.45 18.31
N ASP A 303 9.87 -17.39 17.38
CA ASP A 303 9.01 -18.57 17.58
C ASP A 303 8.79 -19.36 16.25
N TYR A 304 9.16 -20.65 16.18
CA TYR A 304 9.00 -21.48 14.97
C TYR A 304 8.99 -23.00 15.25
N LEU A 305 7.86 -23.72 15.16
CA LEU A 305 7.87 -25.20 15.14
C LEU A 305 6.69 -25.93 14.43
N GLU A 306 5.53 -25.32 14.17
CA GLU A 306 4.28 -26.09 13.93
C GLU A 306 3.87 -26.36 12.46
N HIS A 307 4.62 -25.88 11.44
CA HIS A 307 4.12 -25.73 10.06
C HIS A 307 4.83 -26.58 9.00
N ARG A 308 5.18 -27.84 9.34
CA ARG A 308 5.92 -28.76 8.45
C ARG A 308 5.02 -29.83 7.80
N ASN A 309 5.26 -30.11 6.52
CA ASN A 309 4.54 -31.13 5.74
C ASN A 309 4.79 -32.57 6.20
N ASP A 310 5.92 -32.82 6.86
CA ASP A 310 6.26 -34.14 7.40
C ASP A 310 5.24 -34.64 8.47
N ALA A 311 4.40 -33.74 9.00
CA ALA A 311 3.34 -34.05 9.96
C ALA A 311 2.01 -34.54 9.31
N LEU A 312 1.87 -34.48 7.98
CA LEU A 312 0.70 -34.98 7.27
C LEU A 312 0.75 -36.51 7.11
N LEU A 313 -0.39 -37.16 7.35
CA LEU A 313 -0.58 -38.57 7.01
C LEU A 313 -0.74 -38.73 5.50
N ASP A 314 -0.27 -39.86 4.97
CA ASP A 314 -0.52 -40.20 3.57
C ASP A 314 -1.95 -40.73 3.33
N THR A 315 -2.28 -41.01 2.06
CA THR A 315 -3.57 -41.58 1.65
C THR A 315 -3.88 -42.94 2.28
N TYR A 316 -2.90 -43.63 2.85
CA TYR A 316 -3.06 -44.87 3.62
C TYR A 316 -3.10 -44.64 5.13
N GLY A 317 -3.12 -43.39 5.58
CA GLY A 317 -3.10 -43.01 6.99
C GLY A 317 -1.76 -43.22 7.69
N LYS A 318 -0.66 -43.42 6.93
CA LYS A 318 0.67 -43.68 7.50
C LYS A 318 1.47 -42.38 7.66
N PRO A 319 2.29 -42.27 8.73
CA PRO A 319 3.16 -41.11 8.93
C PRO A 319 4.31 -41.10 7.92
N HIS A 320 4.91 -39.92 7.71
CA HIS A 320 6.08 -39.78 6.83
C HIS A 320 7.27 -40.61 7.33
N PRO A 321 8.02 -41.34 6.48
CA PRO A 321 9.16 -42.17 6.91
C PRO A 321 10.24 -41.45 7.72
N THR A 322 10.43 -40.16 7.46
CA THR A 322 11.31 -39.24 8.23
C THR A 322 10.51 -38.21 9.02
N GLY A 323 9.35 -38.61 9.56
CA GLY A 323 8.44 -37.74 10.29
C GLY A 323 8.85 -37.52 11.75
N PRO A 324 7.99 -36.88 12.58
CA PRO A 324 8.28 -36.51 13.97
C PRO A 324 8.76 -37.62 14.91
N HIS A 325 8.57 -38.87 14.51
CA HIS A 325 8.99 -40.06 15.25
C HIS A 325 10.45 -40.47 14.99
N THR A 326 11.18 -39.77 14.12
CA THR A 326 12.57 -40.08 13.75
C THR A 326 13.56 -39.06 14.31
N HIS A 327 14.80 -39.47 14.55
CA HIS A 327 15.88 -38.56 14.98
C HIS A 327 16.23 -37.56 13.88
N ASP A 328 16.35 -38.02 12.63
CA ASP A 328 16.68 -37.21 11.45
C ASP A 328 15.71 -36.04 11.25
N PHE A 329 14.43 -36.24 11.61
CA PHE A 329 13.45 -35.18 11.63
C PHE A 329 13.85 -34.05 12.58
N TRP A 330 14.15 -34.37 13.84
CA TRP A 330 14.48 -33.38 14.85
C TRP A 330 15.81 -32.69 14.56
N GLU A 331 16.80 -33.40 14.01
CA GLU A 331 18.04 -32.78 13.54
C GLU A 331 17.77 -31.74 12.44
N ARG A 332 16.95 -32.08 11.44
CA ARG A 332 16.52 -31.14 10.40
C ARG A 332 15.75 -29.96 10.98
N VAL A 333 14.84 -30.19 11.93
CA VAL A 333 14.05 -29.15 12.59
C VAL A 333 14.97 -28.18 13.31
N VAL A 334 15.85 -28.66 14.19
CA VAL A 334 16.77 -27.81 14.95
C VAL A 334 17.68 -27.01 14.01
N ARG A 335 18.22 -27.66 12.96
CA ARG A 335 19.04 -26.97 11.95
C ARG A 335 18.28 -25.86 11.25
N ASN A 336 17.04 -26.11 10.82
CA ASN A 336 16.23 -25.12 10.12
C ASN A 336 15.80 -23.98 11.06
N VAL A 337 15.37 -24.28 12.29
CA VAL A 337 15.01 -23.26 13.28
C VAL A 337 16.18 -22.30 13.54
N ILE A 338 17.39 -22.84 13.71
CA ILE A 338 18.59 -22.02 13.90
C ILE A 338 18.89 -21.22 12.61
N GLY A 339 18.93 -21.88 11.45
CA GLY A 339 19.24 -21.25 10.18
C GLY A 339 18.26 -20.15 9.78
N ASP A 340 16.96 -20.43 9.90
CA ASP A 340 15.86 -19.51 9.62
C ASP A 340 15.90 -18.33 10.59
N GLY A 341 16.17 -18.57 11.88
CA GLY A 341 16.30 -17.52 12.89
C GLY A 341 17.39 -16.51 12.56
N TYR A 342 18.62 -16.99 12.29
CA TYR A 342 19.73 -16.11 11.90
C TYR A 342 19.49 -15.41 10.56
N THR A 343 18.98 -16.14 9.56
CA THR A 343 18.71 -15.56 8.23
C THR A 343 17.65 -14.47 8.30
N ASN A 344 16.60 -14.68 9.11
CA ASN A 344 15.56 -13.69 9.34
C ASN A 344 16.12 -12.45 10.04
N TYR A 345 16.89 -12.63 11.12
CA TYR A 345 17.56 -11.52 11.82
C TYR A 345 18.43 -10.68 10.88
N GLU A 346 19.32 -11.33 10.12
CA GLU A 346 20.25 -10.66 9.21
C GLU A 346 19.52 -9.92 8.08
N THR A 347 18.44 -10.52 7.55
CA THR A 347 17.60 -9.89 6.52
C THR A 347 17.01 -8.57 7.03
N TRP A 348 16.35 -8.59 8.19
CA TRP A 348 15.76 -7.39 8.78
C TRP A 348 16.81 -6.36 9.20
N PHE A 349 17.95 -6.81 9.74
CA PHE A 349 19.06 -5.95 10.11
C PHE A 349 19.65 -5.22 8.89
N LEU A 350 19.81 -5.91 7.77
CA LEU A 350 20.32 -5.32 6.53
C LEU A 350 19.34 -4.30 5.94
N LEU A 351 18.04 -4.62 5.91
CA LEU A 351 16.99 -3.69 5.47
C LEU A 351 16.94 -2.44 6.37
N TYR A 352 17.06 -2.63 7.69
CA TYR A 352 17.20 -1.52 8.64
C TYR A 352 18.41 -0.64 8.31
N ARG A 353 19.60 -1.22 8.12
CA ARG A 353 20.81 -0.43 7.79
C ARG A 353 20.67 0.33 6.47
N GLN A 354 20.12 -0.31 5.44
CA GLN A 354 19.92 0.33 4.13
C GLN A 354 18.89 1.47 4.23
N SER A 355 17.78 1.27 4.95
CA SER A 355 16.81 2.36 5.19
C SER A 355 17.42 3.54 5.97
N ALA A 356 18.25 3.28 6.98
CA ALA A 356 18.95 4.33 7.73
C ALA A 356 19.96 5.09 6.84
N LEU A 357 20.65 4.38 5.94
CA LEU A 357 21.50 5.00 4.93
C LEU A 357 20.67 5.89 3.99
N LEU A 358 19.50 5.43 3.52
CA LEU A 358 18.60 6.22 2.69
C LEU A 358 18.08 7.47 3.42
N CYS A 359 17.75 7.40 4.72
CA CYS A 359 17.45 8.61 5.51
C CYS A 359 18.60 9.60 5.48
N THR A 360 19.82 9.12 5.71
CA THR A 360 21.03 9.95 5.75
C THR A 360 21.30 10.60 4.40
N LEU A 361 21.15 9.85 3.31
CA LEU A 361 21.34 10.34 1.94
C LEU A 361 20.23 11.31 1.52
N LYS A 362 18.97 11.05 1.88
CA LYS A 362 17.84 11.96 1.65
C LYS A 362 18.11 13.31 2.31
N GLU A 363 18.56 13.32 3.56
CA GLU A 363 18.87 14.56 4.28
C GLU A 363 20.11 15.26 3.69
N LYS A 364 21.17 14.51 3.38
CA LYS A 364 22.39 15.02 2.72
C LYS A 364 22.07 15.76 1.42
N TYR A 365 21.19 15.19 0.61
CA TYR A 365 20.87 15.69 -0.73
C TYR A 365 19.56 16.48 -0.81
N LYS A 366 18.93 16.83 0.33
CA LYS A 366 17.59 17.46 0.36
C LYS A 366 17.47 18.72 -0.52
N ASN A 367 18.55 19.49 -0.65
CA ASN A 367 18.59 20.73 -1.43
C ASN A 367 18.92 20.49 -2.92
N GLU A 368 19.42 19.30 -3.27
CA GLU A 368 19.76 18.91 -4.64
C GLU A 368 18.64 18.09 -5.31
N ILE A 369 17.78 17.45 -4.51
CA ILE A 369 16.62 16.69 -4.98
C ILE A 369 15.60 17.66 -5.60
N SER A 370 15.33 17.48 -6.88
CA SER A 370 14.37 18.26 -7.66
C SER A 370 13.66 17.33 -8.64
N TYR A 371 12.38 17.58 -8.90
CA TYR A 371 11.56 16.81 -9.83
C TYR A 371 12.14 16.79 -11.27
N ASP A 372 12.87 17.85 -11.65
CA ASP A 372 13.40 18.01 -13.01
C ASP A 372 14.76 17.33 -13.21
N LYS A 373 15.35 16.77 -12.16
CA LYS A 373 16.72 16.23 -12.15
C LYS A 373 16.75 14.81 -11.63
N GLN A 374 17.70 14.02 -12.14
CA GLN A 374 17.94 12.69 -11.59
C GLN A 374 18.46 12.78 -10.14
N LEU A 375 18.16 11.77 -9.34
CA LEU A 375 18.74 11.64 -8.00
C LEU A 375 20.28 11.54 -8.09
N PRO A 376 21.01 12.08 -7.10
CA PRO A 376 22.45 11.90 -7.02
C PRO A 376 22.85 10.42 -7.09
N LYS A 377 23.93 10.11 -7.82
CA LYS A 377 24.37 8.73 -8.11
C LYS A 377 24.48 7.85 -6.85
N GLU A 378 25.04 8.39 -5.78
CA GLU A 378 25.17 7.67 -4.50
C GLU A 378 23.79 7.30 -3.93
N TYR A 379 22.81 8.20 -4.03
CA TYR A 379 21.47 7.99 -3.50
C TYR A 379 20.66 7.00 -4.33
N ILE A 380 20.68 7.12 -5.67
CA ILE A 380 19.96 6.19 -6.55
C ILE A 380 20.52 4.76 -6.45
N ILE A 381 21.85 4.59 -6.38
CA ILE A 381 22.47 3.26 -6.20
C ILE A 381 22.04 2.64 -4.87
N ALA A 382 22.04 3.41 -3.77
CA ALA A 382 21.58 2.92 -2.48
C ALA A 382 20.09 2.50 -2.53
N LEU A 383 19.27 3.25 -3.25
CA LEU A 383 17.84 3.02 -3.39
C LEU A 383 17.56 1.76 -4.24
N LEU A 384 18.30 1.56 -5.34
CA LEU A 384 18.24 0.35 -6.15
C LEU A 384 18.71 -0.89 -5.38
N LYS A 385 19.79 -0.78 -4.59
CA LYS A 385 20.27 -1.86 -3.70
C LYS A 385 19.20 -2.26 -2.68
N PHE A 386 18.49 -1.27 -2.15
CA PHE A 386 17.38 -1.49 -1.21
C PHE A 386 16.16 -2.12 -1.90
N LYS A 387 15.77 -1.64 -3.09
CA LYS A 387 14.71 -2.23 -3.92
C LYS A 387 14.97 -3.72 -4.17
N GLU A 388 16.19 -4.06 -4.57
CA GLU A 388 16.56 -5.44 -4.87
C GLU A 388 16.54 -6.33 -3.62
N HIS A 389 17.07 -5.83 -2.50
CA HIS A 389 16.99 -6.57 -1.24
C HIS A 389 15.55 -6.80 -0.79
N LEU A 390 14.63 -5.84 -0.95
CA LEU A 390 13.21 -6.03 -0.65
C LEU A 390 12.58 -7.15 -1.49
N LYS A 391 12.91 -7.21 -2.80
CA LYS A 391 12.45 -8.29 -3.68
C LYS A 391 12.94 -9.66 -3.20
N ILE A 392 14.24 -9.79 -2.95
CA ILE A 392 14.86 -11.04 -2.48
C ILE A 392 14.29 -11.46 -1.11
N SER A 393 14.14 -10.50 -0.20
CA SER A 393 13.63 -10.75 1.16
C SER A 393 12.18 -11.24 1.16
N SER A 394 11.41 -10.94 0.11
CA SER A 394 10.02 -11.39 -0.02
C SER A 394 9.91 -12.88 -0.39
N GLU A 395 10.93 -13.48 -1.01
CA GLU A 395 10.88 -14.87 -1.48
C GLU A 395 10.82 -15.88 -0.32
N ALA A 396 11.53 -15.63 0.79
CA ALA A 396 11.55 -16.57 1.91
C ALA A 396 10.17 -16.71 2.59
N PRO A 397 9.47 -15.62 2.99
CA PRO A 397 8.09 -15.73 3.48
C PRO A 397 7.13 -16.38 2.48
N ILE A 398 7.25 -16.10 1.17
CA ILE A 398 6.44 -16.75 0.12
C ILE A 398 6.67 -18.26 0.13
N HIS A 399 7.93 -18.69 0.20
CA HIS A 399 8.28 -20.11 0.28
C HIS A 399 7.69 -20.74 1.55
N TYR A 400 7.81 -20.10 2.72
CA TYR A 400 7.26 -20.66 3.95
C TYR A 400 5.73 -20.83 3.90
N LEU A 401 5.04 -19.91 3.22
CA LEU A 401 3.59 -19.99 3.02
C LEU A 401 3.17 -21.19 2.15
N GLN A 402 4.06 -21.75 1.31
CA GLN A 402 3.75 -22.96 0.54
C GLN A 402 3.48 -24.20 1.41
N ASN A 403 3.78 -24.15 2.72
CA ASN A 403 3.50 -25.22 3.69
C ASN A 403 2.23 -24.97 4.53
N ILE A 404 1.43 -23.96 4.18
CA ILE A 404 0.20 -23.58 4.90
C ILE A 404 -0.79 -24.75 5.06
N GLN A 405 -0.80 -25.70 4.12
CA GLN A 405 -1.65 -26.90 4.12
C GLN A 405 -1.44 -27.75 5.38
N SER A 406 -0.27 -27.66 6.00
CA SER A 406 0.10 -28.45 7.18
C SER A 406 -0.16 -27.75 8.50
N SER A 407 -0.56 -26.48 8.46
CA SER A 407 -0.91 -25.71 9.65
C SER A 407 -2.12 -26.33 10.35
N PRO A 408 -2.25 -26.18 11.69
CA PRO A 408 -3.32 -26.83 12.44
C PRO A 408 -4.75 -26.56 11.90
N PRO A 409 -5.12 -25.33 11.49
CA PRO A 409 -6.45 -25.08 10.91
C PRO A 409 -6.66 -25.78 9.56
N PHE A 410 -5.64 -25.86 8.71
CA PHE A 410 -5.77 -26.41 7.36
C PHE A 410 -5.54 -27.91 7.27
N ARG A 411 -4.76 -28.50 8.19
CA ARG A 411 -4.23 -29.88 8.11
C ARG A 411 -5.29 -30.94 7.82
N HIS A 412 -6.49 -30.78 8.37
CA HIS A 412 -7.55 -31.78 8.22
C HIS A 412 -8.17 -31.81 6.82
N HIS A 413 -8.02 -30.74 6.04
CA HIS A 413 -8.48 -30.64 4.64
C HIS A 413 -7.51 -31.24 3.62
N PHE A 414 -6.27 -31.52 4.01
CA PHE A 414 -5.22 -31.99 3.12
C PHE A 414 -4.73 -33.40 3.49
N THR A 415 -4.22 -34.11 2.49
CA THR A 415 -3.54 -35.40 2.65
C THR A 415 -2.28 -35.42 1.80
N ARG A 416 -1.31 -36.26 2.19
CA ARG A 416 -0.11 -36.49 1.39
C ARG A 416 -0.29 -37.73 0.50
N ALA A 417 0.34 -37.76 -0.66
CA ALA A 417 0.54 -39.01 -1.40
C ALA A 417 1.57 -39.91 -0.67
N PRO A 418 1.57 -41.22 -0.93
CA PRO A 418 2.63 -42.10 -0.45
C PRO A 418 3.99 -41.64 -0.97
N GLN A 419 5.04 -41.73 -0.13
CA GLN A 419 6.39 -41.30 -0.51
C GLN A 419 6.90 -42.15 -1.69
N ALA A 420 7.42 -41.50 -2.73
CA ALA A 420 8.14 -42.23 -3.78
C ALA A 420 9.49 -42.74 -3.23
N PRO A 421 9.86 -44.01 -3.48
CA PRO A 421 11.13 -44.54 -2.99
C PRO A 421 12.32 -43.71 -3.49
N GLY A 422 13.21 -43.30 -2.58
CA GLY A 422 14.43 -42.57 -2.90
C GLY A 422 14.26 -41.07 -3.13
N THR A 423 13.07 -40.49 -2.95
CA THR A 423 12.83 -39.05 -3.04
C THR A 423 12.45 -38.45 -1.69
N ILE A 424 12.65 -37.15 -1.52
CA ILE A 424 12.14 -36.36 -0.38
C ILE A 424 10.88 -35.55 -0.74
N ASP A 425 10.40 -35.68 -1.98
CA ASP A 425 9.27 -34.91 -2.49
C ASP A 425 7.98 -35.36 -1.84
N MET A 426 7.23 -34.39 -1.32
CA MET A 426 5.94 -34.61 -0.70
C MET A 426 4.85 -34.01 -1.58
N HIS A 427 4.08 -34.86 -2.26
CA HIS A 427 2.91 -34.41 -2.99
C HIS A 427 1.72 -34.27 -2.04
N ILE A 428 1.22 -33.06 -1.87
CA ILE A 428 0.07 -32.74 -1.01
C ILE A 428 -1.13 -32.46 -1.90
N MET A 429 -2.29 -33.01 -1.53
CA MET A 429 -3.53 -32.80 -2.27
C MET A 429 -4.69 -32.51 -1.31
N PRO A 430 -5.70 -31.73 -1.76
CA PRO A 430 -6.95 -31.60 -1.02
C PRO A 430 -7.61 -32.97 -0.86
N LYS A 431 -8.24 -33.22 0.28
CA LYS A 431 -9.10 -34.42 0.44
C LYS A 431 -10.41 -34.30 -0.34
N ASN A 432 -10.89 -33.08 -0.53
CA ASN A 432 -12.08 -32.76 -1.30
C ASN A 432 -11.88 -31.42 -2.01
N GLU A 433 -11.64 -31.47 -3.31
CA GLU A 433 -11.39 -30.28 -4.15
C GLU A 433 -12.65 -29.41 -4.31
N ASP A 434 -13.84 -30.02 -4.22
CA ASP A 434 -15.14 -29.33 -4.31
C ASP A 434 -15.54 -28.63 -3.00
N SER A 435 -14.65 -28.59 -1.99
CA SER A 435 -14.99 -28.00 -0.70
C SER A 435 -15.15 -26.48 -0.79
N PRO A 436 -16.27 -25.92 -0.29
CA PRO A 436 -16.51 -24.48 -0.19
C PRO A 436 -15.38 -23.66 0.43
N PHE A 437 -14.64 -24.33 1.31
CA PHE A 437 -13.50 -23.82 2.05
C PHE A 437 -12.38 -23.26 1.16
N PHE A 438 -12.19 -23.81 -0.05
CA PHE A 438 -11.08 -23.39 -0.93
C PHE A 438 -11.39 -22.17 -1.80
N HIS A 439 -12.59 -21.57 -1.73
CA HIS A 439 -13.03 -20.66 -2.78
C HIS A 439 -12.58 -19.20 -2.67
N LYS A 440 -11.87 -18.78 -1.60
CA LYS A 440 -11.44 -17.36 -1.44
C LYS A 440 -9.94 -17.16 -1.14
N PRO A 441 -9.38 -17.64 -0.02
CA PRO A 441 -7.96 -17.42 0.31
C PRO A 441 -7.04 -18.21 -0.63
N TRP A 442 -7.47 -19.39 -1.07
CA TRP A 442 -6.67 -20.27 -1.92
C TRP A 442 -6.33 -19.63 -3.27
N GLY A 443 -7.26 -18.90 -3.89
CA GLY A 443 -6.97 -18.19 -5.13
C GLY A 443 -5.88 -17.13 -4.99
N LEU A 444 -5.84 -16.40 -3.86
CA LEU A 444 -4.76 -15.43 -3.59
C LEU A 444 -3.42 -16.14 -3.32
N LEU A 445 -3.44 -17.28 -2.64
CA LEU A 445 -2.26 -18.09 -2.38
C LEU A 445 -1.67 -18.68 -3.67
N LEU A 446 -2.51 -19.15 -4.60
CA LEU A 446 -2.07 -19.63 -5.91
C LEU A 446 -1.40 -18.52 -6.72
N ILE A 447 -1.99 -17.32 -6.74
CA ILE A 447 -1.36 -16.13 -7.36
C ILE A 447 -0.04 -15.80 -6.64
N LEU A 448 0.01 -15.91 -5.31
CA LEU A 448 1.20 -15.63 -4.53
C LEU A 448 2.33 -16.64 -4.79
N TRP A 449 2.03 -17.92 -5.01
CA TRP A 449 3.06 -18.94 -5.21
C TRP A 449 3.60 -19.00 -6.64
N ASP A 450 2.80 -18.59 -7.62
CA ASP A 450 3.23 -18.54 -9.02
C ASP A 450 3.94 -17.22 -9.34
N ARG A 451 5.16 -17.30 -9.89
CA ARG A 451 5.98 -16.10 -10.15
C ARG A 451 5.40 -15.23 -11.25
N GLU A 452 4.91 -15.83 -12.32
CA GLU A 452 4.32 -15.11 -13.46
C GLU A 452 3.02 -14.41 -13.02
N GLN A 453 2.20 -15.08 -12.23
CA GLN A 453 1.01 -14.49 -11.62
C GLN A 453 1.39 -13.37 -10.63
N ARG A 454 2.44 -13.54 -9.81
CA ARG A 454 2.91 -12.44 -8.93
C ARG A 454 3.31 -11.20 -9.71
N ASP A 455 4.01 -11.36 -10.84
CA ASP A 455 4.42 -10.25 -11.70
C ASP A 455 3.20 -9.60 -12.37
N LEU A 456 2.21 -10.41 -12.76
CA LEU A 456 0.95 -9.96 -13.35
C LEU A 456 0.11 -9.15 -12.35
N PHE A 457 -0.08 -9.66 -11.14
CA PHE A 457 -0.96 -9.07 -10.14
C PHE A 457 -0.28 -8.00 -9.29
N ARG A 458 1.07 -8.00 -9.24
CA ARG A 458 1.95 -7.28 -8.31
C ARG A 458 1.81 -7.77 -6.86
N LEU A 459 2.95 -8.01 -6.19
CA LEU A 459 2.97 -8.51 -4.81
C LEU A 459 2.16 -7.64 -3.83
N SER A 460 2.33 -6.32 -3.87
CA SER A 460 1.61 -5.39 -2.97
C SER A 460 0.09 -5.50 -3.09
N ASN A 461 -0.39 -5.73 -4.29
CA ASN A 461 -1.81 -5.85 -4.62
C ASN A 461 -2.40 -7.18 -4.15
N VAL A 462 -1.61 -8.25 -4.17
CA VAL A 462 -2.01 -9.58 -3.65
C VAL A 462 -2.09 -9.53 -2.13
N ILE A 463 -1.11 -8.89 -1.48
CA ILE A 463 -1.09 -8.75 -0.03
C ILE A 463 -2.21 -7.83 0.47
N ASP A 464 -2.49 -6.70 -0.20
CA ASP A 464 -3.63 -5.82 0.11
C ASP A 464 -4.97 -6.57 0.06
N ALA A 465 -5.19 -7.36 -1.01
CA ALA A 465 -6.38 -8.20 -1.13
C ALA A 465 -6.46 -9.28 -0.04
N PHE A 466 -5.31 -9.81 0.40
CA PHE A 466 -5.26 -10.76 1.50
C PHE A 466 -5.54 -10.10 2.85
N GLU A 467 -4.95 -8.94 3.14
CA GLU A 467 -5.22 -8.15 4.35
C GLU A 467 -6.71 -7.79 4.47
N GLN A 468 -7.35 -7.50 3.34
CA GLN A 468 -8.80 -7.27 3.29
C GLN A 468 -9.61 -8.54 3.53
N LEU A 469 -9.23 -9.66 2.92
CA LEU A 469 -9.90 -10.95 3.16
C LEU A 469 -9.84 -11.34 4.63
N MET A 470 -8.71 -11.05 5.29
CA MET A 470 -8.50 -11.33 6.72
C MET A 470 -9.28 -10.42 7.67
N GLN A 471 -9.98 -9.39 7.17
CA GLN A 471 -10.95 -8.64 7.99
C GLN A 471 -12.21 -9.46 8.28
N ASP A 472 -12.51 -10.49 7.49
CA ASP A 472 -13.61 -11.42 7.77
C ASP A 472 -13.21 -12.37 8.92
N PRO A 473 -13.92 -12.35 10.07
CA PRO A 473 -13.61 -13.24 11.19
C PRO A 473 -13.68 -14.73 10.84
N GLU A 474 -14.50 -15.13 9.86
CA GLU A 474 -14.58 -16.53 9.44
C GLU A 474 -13.34 -16.98 8.66
N GLU A 475 -12.77 -16.08 7.86
CA GLU A 475 -11.54 -16.35 7.11
C GLU A 475 -10.30 -16.27 8.03
N SER A 476 -10.28 -15.29 8.94
CA SER A 476 -9.17 -15.07 9.87
C SER A 476 -8.95 -16.25 10.83
N LYS A 477 -10.04 -16.92 11.28
CA LYS A 477 -9.97 -18.13 12.12
C LYS A 477 -9.21 -19.28 11.48
N ASN A 478 -9.16 -19.32 10.15
CA ASN A 478 -8.47 -20.37 9.41
C ASN A 478 -6.96 -20.11 9.31
N ILE A 479 -6.47 -18.95 9.78
CA ILE A 479 -5.05 -18.60 9.77
C ILE A 479 -4.45 -18.79 11.17
N SER A 480 -3.48 -19.69 11.29
CA SER A 480 -2.67 -19.82 12.51
C SER A 480 -1.76 -18.60 12.71
N SER A 481 -1.36 -18.31 13.95
CA SER A 481 -0.45 -17.21 14.32
C SER A 481 0.82 -17.14 13.46
N TYR A 482 1.50 -18.27 13.25
CA TYR A 482 2.70 -18.34 12.42
C TYR A 482 2.46 -17.92 10.96
N ILE A 483 1.33 -18.32 10.36
CA ILE A 483 0.99 -17.94 8.98
C ILE A 483 0.66 -16.44 8.92
N ALA A 484 -0.09 -15.93 9.91
CA ALA A 484 -0.35 -14.50 10.03
C ALA A 484 0.96 -13.70 10.16
N ASP A 485 1.94 -14.24 10.89
CA ASP A 485 3.27 -13.65 11.03
C ASP A 485 4.02 -13.57 9.69
N ARG A 486 4.04 -14.66 8.90
CA ARG A 486 4.62 -14.67 7.54
C ARG A 486 3.94 -13.66 6.61
N PHE A 487 2.61 -13.54 6.68
CA PHE A 487 1.87 -12.52 5.93
C PHE A 487 2.20 -11.11 6.40
N SER A 488 2.42 -10.90 7.70
CA SER A 488 2.82 -9.59 8.19
C SER A 488 4.22 -9.21 7.74
N ASP A 489 5.17 -10.16 7.65
CA ASP A 489 6.49 -9.91 7.06
C ASP A 489 6.34 -9.46 5.60
N LEU A 490 5.51 -10.18 4.82
CA LEU A 490 5.21 -9.82 3.43
C LEU A 490 4.50 -8.47 3.29
N ALA A 491 3.58 -8.13 4.18
CA ALA A 491 2.91 -6.83 4.17
C ALA A 491 3.94 -5.70 4.35
N ILE A 492 4.90 -5.88 5.25
CA ILE A 492 5.96 -4.89 5.50
C ILE A 492 6.89 -4.76 4.29
N LEU A 493 7.36 -5.88 3.75
CA LEU A 493 8.26 -5.91 2.61
C LEU A 493 7.59 -5.39 1.33
N SER A 494 6.39 -5.87 1.02
CA SER A 494 5.64 -5.47 -0.17
C SER A 494 5.22 -4.00 -0.12
N ARG A 495 4.90 -3.48 1.08
CA ARG A 495 4.62 -2.05 1.26
C ARG A 495 5.85 -1.19 1.02
N ALA A 496 6.99 -1.59 1.59
CA ALA A 496 8.25 -0.88 1.39
C ALA A 496 8.66 -0.86 -0.09
N LEU A 497 8.43 -1.98 -0.80
CA LEU A 497 8.67 -2.11 -2.23
C LEU A 497 7.72 -1.22 -3.04
N TYR A 498 6.41 -1.28 -2.75
CA TYR A 498 5.40 -0.44 -3.40
C TYR A 498 5.74 1.04 -3.32
N GLU A 499 6.12 1.52 -2.14
CA GLU A 499 6.44 2.92 -1.96
C GLU A 499 7.75 3.32 -2.68
N VAL A 500 8.72 2.40 -2.81
CA VAL A 500 9.92 2.59 -3.64
C VAL A 500 9.54 2.69 -5.11
N ASP A 501 8.70 1.78 -5.60
CA ASP A 501 8.22 1.76 -7.00
C ASP A 501 7.31 2.97 -7.33
N ASN A 502 6.77 3.64 -6.31
CA ASN A 502 6.01 4.88 -6.46
C ASN A 502 6.80 6.14 -6.04
N TYR A 503 8.14 6.06 -5.95
CA TYR A 503 8.98 7.23 -5.69
C TYR A 503 9.15 8.10 -6.93
N GLN A 504 8.05 8.69 -7.36
CA GLN A 504 7.97 9.46 -8.60
C GLN A 504 8.64 10.84 -8.44
N PRO A 505 9.26 11.37 -9.51
CA PRO A 505 9.32 10.82 -10.88
C PRO A 505 10.49 9.83 -11.09
N TRP A 506 11.35 9.63 -10.09
CA TRP A 506 12.60 8.88 -10.27
C TRP A 506 12.41 7.38 -10.43
N ALA A 507 11.36 6.81 -9.82
CA ALA A 507 11.07 5.38 -9.90
C ALA A 507 10.91 4.88 -11.34
N ALA A 508 10.48 5.76 -12.24
CA ALA A 508 10.37 5.51 -13.67
C ALA A 508 11.72 5.16 -14.32
N THR A 509 12.83 5.67 -13.78
CA THR A 509 14.19 5.42 -14.31
C THR A 509 14.90 4.19 -13.73
N PHE A 510 14.28 3.50 -12.77
CA PHE A 510 15.01 2.51 -11.96
C PHE A 510 15.52 1.32 -12.76
N ASP A 511 14.79 0.85 -13.76
CA ASP A 511 15.19 -0.31 -14.55
C ASP A 511 16.40 0.03 -15.44
N ASP A 512 16.41 1.22 -16.06
CA ASP A 512 17.55 1.70 -16.85
C ASP A 512 18.79 1.92 -15.97
N GLU A 513 18.63 2.59 -14.84
CA GLU A 513 19.74 2.88 -13.91
C GLU A 513 20.29 1.59 -13.27
N TYR A 514 19.44 0.57 -13.08
CA TYR A 514 19.87 -0.76 -12.66
C TYR A 514 20.73 -1.44 -13.73
N ILE A 515 20.34 -1.36 -15.01
CA ILE A 515 21.15 -1.90 -16.11
C ILE A 515 22.50 -1.17 -16.20
N VAL A 516 22.50 0.16 -16.14
CA VAL A 516 23.72 0.99 -16.20
C VAL A 516 24.65 0.70 -15.02
N SER A 517 24.11 0.51 -13.82
CA SER A 517 24.91 0.18 -12.63
C SER A 517 25.49 -1.23 -12.65
N LYS A 518 24.81 -2.21 -13.27
CA LYS A 518 25.34 -3.56 -13.51
C LYS A 518 26.35 -3.63 -14.64
N PHE A 519 26.16 -2.84 -15.69
CA PHE A 519 26.95 -2.87 -16.92
C PHE A 519 27.40 -1.46 -17.32
N PRO A 520 28.39 -0.87 -16.63
CA PRO A 520 28.97 0.40 -17.06
C PRO A 520 29.58 0.21 -18.46
N THR A 521 28.94 0.79 -19.48
CA THR A 521 29.25 0.50 -20.88
C THR A 521 30.64 1.00 -21.26
N THR A 522 31.58 0.08 -21.45
CA THR A 522 32.56 0.21 -22.56
C THR A 522 31.81 -0.07 -23.87
N ARG A 523 31.96 0.81 -24.86
CA ARG A 523 31.25 0.89 -26.16
C ARG A 523 30.69 -0.43 -26.75
N ARG A 524 29.46 -0.29 -27.26
CA ARG A 524 28.67 -1.15 -28.19
C ARG A 524 29.36 -2.42 -28.72
N GLY A 525 28.71 -3.55 -28.43
CA GLY A 525 28.60 -4.65 -29.37
C GLY A 525 28.73 -6.04 -28.73
N SER A 526 27.62 -6.62 -28.28
CA SER A 526 27.24 -8.01 -28.55
C SER A 526 26.03 -8.44 -27.72
N SER A 527 25.18 -9.23 -28.38
CA SER A 527 23.95 -9.89 -27.96
C SER A 527 23.83 -10.37 -26.52
N SER A 528 22.62 -10.18 -25.99
CA SER A 528 22.05 -10.78 -24.79
C SER A 528 22.17 -12.31 -24.77
N GLN A 529 22.83 -12.83 -23.73
CA GLN A 529 22.68 -14.21 -23.28
C GLN A 529 22.34 -14.21 -21.79
N ASP A 530 21.42 -15.11 -21.45
CA ASP A 530 20.72 -15.27 -20.18
C ASP A 530 21.64 -15.18 -18.95
N CYS A 531 21.25 -14.36 -17.97
CA CYS A 531 21.91 -14.28 -16.68
C CYS A 531 21.19 -15.14 -15.63
N SER A 532 21.89 -16.16 -15.14
CA SER A 532 21.52 -16.99 -14.00
C SER A 532 21.42 -16.18 -12.69
N PRO A 533 20.54 -16.55 -11.74
CA PRO A 533 20.39 -15.89 -10.42
C PRO A 533 21.69 -15.80 -9.62
N THR A 534 22.64 -16.71 -9.85
CA THR A 534 23.92 -16.75 -9.13
C THR A 534 24.81 -15.55 -9.47
N MET A 535 24.68 -14.96 -10.67
CA MET A 535 25.54 -13.85 -11.11
C MET A 535 25.13 -12.51 -10.48
N THR A 536 23.87 -12.36 -10.07
CA THR A 536 23.36 -11.16 -9.37
C THR A 536 23.96 -11.02 -7.96
N LEU A 537 24.22 -12.11 -7.25
CA LEU A 537 24.83 -12.06 -5.91
C LEU A 537 26.31 -11.62 -5.91
N TYR A 538 27.08 -11.93 -6.96
CA TYR A 538 28.52 -11.62 -7.00
C TYR A 538 28.83 -10.16 -7.26
N PHE A 539 27.92 -9.40 -7.89
CA PHE A 539 28.16 -7.99 -8.25
C PHE A 539 27.88 -7.00 -7.09
N PHE A 540 27.13 -7.41 -6.05
CA PHE A 540 26.70 -6.52 -4.96
C PHE A 540 27.58 -6.56 -3.70
N CYS A 541 28.65 -7.36 -3.67
CA CYS A 541 29.59 -7.44 -2.55
C CYS A 541 30.79 -6.50 -2.75
N GLU A 542 30.63 -5.20 -2.47
CA GLU A 542 31.73 -4.22 -2.61
C GLU A 542 32.59 -4.09 -1.34
N THR A 543 32.19 -4.65 -0.20
CA THR A 543 32.98 -4.58 1.04
C THR A 543 33.52 -5.94 1.47
N LYS A 544 34.73 -5.95 2.04
CA LYS A 544 35.33 -7.14 2.68
C LYS A 544 34.40 -7.77 3.73
N SER A 545 33.53 -6.97 4.36
CA SER A 545 32.49 -7.46 5.27
C SER A 545 31.42 -8.28 4.56
N ASP A 546 30.90 -7.84 3.41
CA ASP A 546 29.83 -8.56 2.70
C ASP A 546 30.32 -9.93 2.15
N ILE A 547 31.58 -9.97 1.72
CA ILE A 547 32.25 -11.21 1.30
C ILE A 547 32.56 -12.12 2.51
N GLN A 548 33.04 -11.57 3.64
CA GLN A 548 33.25 -12.36 4.87
C GLN A 548 31.95 -12.87 5.49
N ILE A 549 30.81 -12.20 5.25
CA ILE A 549 29.50 -12.62 5.74
C ILE A 549 28.97 -13.80 4.92
N MET A 550 28.98 -13.71 3.58
CA MET A 550 28.59 -14.85 2.73
C MET A 550 29.54 -16.05 2.88
N PHE A 551 30.86 -15.84 2.87
CA PHE A 551 31.82 -16.92 3.11
C PHE A 551 31.83 -17.39 4.56
N GLY A 552 31.50 -16.55 5.53
CA GLY A 552 31.41 -16.91 6.95
C GLY A 552 30.21 -17.80 7.24
N THR A 553 29.05 -17.50 6.64
CA THR A 553 27.86 -18.37 6.70
C THR A 553 28.08 -19.67 5.95
N PHE A 554 28.74 -19.64 4.79
CA PHE A 554 29.07 -20.84 4.02
C PHE A 554 30.17 -21.69 4.70
N GLU A 555 31.21 -21.08 5.27
CA GLU A 555 32.23 -21.77 6.09
C GLU A 555 31.63 -22.30 7.38
N PHE A 556 30.70 -21.59 8.01
CA PHE A 556 30.04 -22.07 9.23
C PHE A 556 29.14 -23.27 8.91
N ILE A 557 28.36 -23.20 7.83
CA ILE A 557 27.57 -24.34 7.33
C ILE A 557 28.50 -25.51 6.99
N LEU A 558 29.61 -25.29 6.30
CA LEU A 558 30.62 -26.33 6.00
C LEU A 558 31.32 -26.87 7.24
N LYS A 559 31.65 -26.03 8.22
CA LYS A 559 32.31 -26.43 9.48
C LYS A 559 31.35 -27.19 10.37
N VAL A 560 30.07 -26.82 10.41
CA VAL A 560 29.00 -27.59 11.06
C VAL A 560 28.84 -28.94 10.33
N HIS A 561 28.78 -28.94 9.00
CA HIS A 561 28.70 -30.18 8.21
C HIS A 561 29.90 -31.11 8.45
N MET A 562 31.13 -30.59 8.50
CA MET A 562 32.33 -31.37 8.77
C MET A 562 32.45 -31.82 10.23
N LYS A 563 31.97 -31.04 11.20
CA LYS A 563 31.97 -31.46 12.62
C LYS A 563 30.98 -32.60 12.87
N PHE A 564 29.81 -32.59 12.22
CA PHE A 564 28.83 -33.67 12.33
C PHE A 564 29.21 -34.90 11.50
N ALA A 565 29.82 -34.74 10.31
CA ALA A 565 30.42 -35.86 9.57
C ALA A 565 31.58 -36.54 10.34
N SER A 566 32.28 -35.81 11.23
CA SER A 566 33.33 -36.38 12.09
C SER A 566 32.81 -37.16 13.31
N LEU A 567 31.51 -37.06 13.62
CA LEU A 567 30.84 -37.84 14.67
C LEU A 567 30.35 -39.21 14.15
N ASP A 568 30.24 -39.40 12.83
CA ASP A 568 29.82 -40.65 12.17
C ASP A 568 30.95 -41.71 12.03
N TYR A 569 32.16 -41.43 12.52
CA TYR A 569 33.32 -42.35 12.46
C TYR A 569 33.85 -42.78 13.83
N ARG A 570 32.96 -43.00 14.81
CA ARG A 570 33.29 -43.79 16.01
C ARG A 570 32.20 -44.80 16.33
N THR A 571 32.21 -45.90 15.58
CA THR A 571 31.59 -47.17 15.97
C THR A 571 32.46 -47.91 16.99
N PRO A 572 31.85 -48.79 17.78
CA PRO A 572 32.17 -50.21 17.66
C PRO A 572 31.24 -50.92 16.68
#